data_AF-A0A364Y1H7-F1
#
_entry.id   AF-A0A364Y1H7-F1
#
_cell.length_a   1.000
_cell.length_b   1.000
_cell.length_c   1.000
_cell.angle_alpha   90.00
_cell.angle_beta   90.00
_cell.angle_gamma   90.00
#
_symmetry.space_group_name_H-M   'P 1'
#
loop_
_entity.id
_entity.type
_entity.pdbx_description
1 polymer ?
#
loop_
_entity_poly.entity_id
_entity_poly.type
_entity_poly.pdbx_seq_one_letter_code
_entity_poly.pdbx_strand_id
1 'polypeptide(L)'
;MILKFFFKQMSLQRQANFLKKRGIMLGTRLKDGRRIYIYMLRDLFIEVLFKNDNVNEHAERLNMLEGLHNLNEYLEREFKASF
;
A
#
# COMPACT_ATOMS: atom_id res chain seq x y z
N MET A 1 -6.39 14.22 8.91
CA MET A 1 -5.58 13.83 10.10
C MET A 1 -6.19 12.69 10.90
N ILE A 2 -7.41 12.82 11.43
CA ILE A 2 -8.05 11.80 12.30
C ILE A 2 -8.10 10.39 11.67
N LEU A 3 -8.49 10.29 10.39
CA LEU A 3 -8.55 8.99 9.68
C LEU A 3 -7.18 8.29 9.61
N LYS A 4 -6.11 9.02 9.31
CA LYS A 4 -4.75 8.47 9.24
C LYS A 4 -4.31 7.94 10.61
N PHE A 5 -4.66 8.65 11.69
CA PHE A 5 -4.33 8.26 13.06
C PHE A 5 -5.02 6.94 13.43
N PHE A 6 -6.33 6.84 13.22
CA PHE A 6 -7.05 5.59 13.44
C PHE A 6 -6.53 4.44 12.57
N PHE A 7 -6.22 4.73 11.30
CA PHE A 7 -5.68 3.73 10.38
C PHE A 7 -4.35 3.17 10.87
N LYS A 8 -3.41 4.02 11.30
CA LYS A 8 -2.10 3.59 11.82
C LYS A 8 -2.21 2.75 13.10
N GLN A 9 -3.24 2.95 13.92
CA GLN A 9 -3.47 2.15 15.14
C GLN A 9 -4.12 0.78 14.88
N MET A 10 -4.66 0.54 13.68
CA MET A 10 -5.26 -0.76 13.35
C MET A 10 -4.19 -1.84 13.17
N SER A 11 -4.54 -3.09 13.46
CA SER A 11 -3.69 -4.23 13.08
C SER A 11 -3.57 -4.33 11.55
N LEU A 12 -2.49 -4.94 11.08
CA LEU A 12 -2.18 -5.08 9.64
C LEU A 12 -3.36 -5.62 8.83
N GLN A 13 -4.03 -6.66 9.33
CA GLN A 13 -5.19 -7.25 8.65
C GLN A 13 -6.39 -6.31 8.62
N ARG A 14 -6.62 -5.55 9.68
CA ARG A 14 -7.68 -4.55 9.73
C ARG A 14 -7.40 -3.40 8.78
N GLN A 15 -6.14 -2.95 8.70
CA GLN A 15 -5.72 -1.95 7.70
C GLN A 15 -5.99 -2.44 6.28
N ALA A 16 -5.56 -3.65 5.94
CA ALA A 16 -5.79 -4.24 4.62
C ALA A 16 -7.29 -4.37 4.29
N ASN A 17 -8.09 -4.87 5.24
CA ASN A 17 -9.55 -4.97 5.07
C ASN A 17 -10.21 -3.59 4.95
N PHE A 18 -9.70 -2.58 5.66
CA PHE A 18 -10.17 -1.21 5.56
C PHE A 18 -9.87 -0.61 4.18
N LEU A 19 -8.67 -0.83 3.64
CA LEU A 19 -8.30 -0.42 2.29
C LEU A 19 -9.16 -1.08 1.22
N LYS A 20 -9.44 -2.38 1.33
CA LYS A 20 -10.35 -3.07 0.40
C LYS A 20 -11.76 -2.48 0.41
N LYS A 21 -12.24 -2.00 1.57
CA LYS A 21 -13.59 -1.45 1.72
C LYS A 21 -13.71 0.04 1.39
N ARG A 22 -12.67 0.83 1.67
CA ARG A 22 -12.73 2.31 1.61
C ARG A 22 -11.59 2.97 0.86
N GLY A 23 -10.53 2.24 0.56
CA GLY A 23 -9.43 2.72 -0.28
C GLY A 23 -9.79 2.59 -1.76
N ILE A 24 -9.19 3.45 -2.56
CA ILE A 24 -9.23 3.37 -4.02
C ILE A 24 -8.03 2.53 -4.46
N MET A 25 -8.26 1.41 -5.13
CA MET A 25 -7.16 0.62 -5.70
C MET A 25 -6.62 1.36 -6.93
N LEU A 26 -5.35 1.76 -6.88
CA LEU A 26 -4.69 2.46 -7.98
C LEU A 26 -4.10 1.48 -9.00
N GLY A 27 -3.72 0.29 -8.55
CA GLY A 27 -3.19 -0.74 -9.42
C GLY A 27 -2.29 -1.73 -8.68
N THR A 28 -1.55 -2.52 -9.45
CA THR A 28 -0.57 -3.46 -8.94
C THR A 28 0.75 -3.27 -9.66
N ARG A 29 1.85 -3.60 -8.97
CA ARG A 29 3.19 -3.68 -9.56
C ARG A 29 3.84 -5.00 -9.21
N LEU A 30 4.69 -5.48 -10.11
CA LEU A 30 5.56 -6.62 -9.86
C LEU A 30 6.91 -6.12 -9.37
N LYS A 31 7.39 -6.66 -8.26
CA LYS A 31 8.73 -6.41 -7.71
C LYS A 31 9.29 -7.71 -7.19
N ASP A 32 10.49 -8.10 -7.64
CA ASP A 32 11.18 -9.32 -7.19
C ASP A 32 10.30 -10.59 -7.27
N GLY A 33 9.46 -10.69 -8.32
CA GLY A 33 8.52 -11.80 -8.49
C GLY A 33 7.29 -11.78 -7.58
N ARG A 34 7.14 -10.76 -6.73
CA ARG A 34 6.00 -10.54 -5.84
C ARG A 34 5.09 -9.43 -6.36
N ARG A 35 3.78 -9.59 -6.18
CA ARG A 35 2.77 -8.59 -6.56
C ARG A 35 2.44 -7.66 -5.40
N ILE A 36 2.76 -6.39 -5.58
CA ILE A 36 2.45 -5.32 -4.64
C ILE A 36 1.20 -4.58 -5.11
N TYR A 37 0.24 -4.37 -4.22
CA TYR A 37 -1.02 -3.70 -4.49
C TYR A 37 -0.98 -2.29 -3.93
N ILE A 38 -1.31 -1.29 -4.76
CA ILE A 38 -1.26 0.11 -4.37
C ILE A 38 -2.68 0.62 -4.17
N TYR A 39 -2.94 1.18 -2.99
CA TYR A 39 -4.19 1.79 -2.60
C TYR A 39 -3.98 3.26 -2.25
N MET A 40 -4.99 4.07 -2.53
CA MET A 40 -5.08 5.46 -2.09
C MET A 40 -6.20 5.59 -1.06
N LEU A 41 -5.89 6.22 0.07
CA LEU A 41 -6.84 6.58 1.10
C LEU A 41 -6.72 8.07 1.38
N ARG A 42 -7.55 8.87 0.68
CA ARG A 42 -7.42 10.34 0.63
C ARG A 42 -6.03 10.74 0.13
N ASP A 43 -5.23 11.42 0.93
CA ASP A 43 -3.87 11.86 0.64
C ASP A 43 -2.80 10.84 1.08
N LEU A 44 -3.21 9.68 1.60
CA LEU A 44 -2.31 8.59 1.96
C LEU A 44 -2.25 7.57 0.83
N PHE A 45 -1.03 7.21 0.41
CA PHE A 45 -0.80 6.10 -0.50
C PHE A 45 -0.25 4.92 0.29
N ILE A 46 -0.72 3.74 -0.05
CA ILE A 46 -0.45 2.55 0.73
C ILE A 46 -0.15 1.38 -0.20
N GLU A 47 1.03 0.81 -0.05
CA GLU A 47 1.39 -0.45 -0.69
C GLU A 47 1.09 -1.61 0.24
N VAL A 48 0.41 -2.63 -0.29
CA VAL A 48 0.07 -3.85 0.43
C VAL A 48 0.70 -5.03 -0.31
N LEU A 49 1.48 -5.81 0.43
CA LEU A 49 1.90 -7.12 -0.01
C LEU A 49 1.02 -8.15 0.68
N PHE A 50 0.32 -8.97 -0.10
CA PHE A 50 -0.48 -10.07 0.42
C PHE A 50 0.28 -11.38 0.39
N LYS A 51 -0.10 -12.28 1.29
CA LYS A 51 0.38 -13.65 1.30
C LYS A 51 -0.02 -14.34 0.00
N ASN A 52 0.94 -15.05 -0.59
CA ASN A 52 0.80 -15.72 -1.90
C ASN A 52 0.32 -14.76 -3.01
N ASP A 53 0.57 -13.46 -2.87
CA ASP A 53 0.11 -12.41 -3.78
C ASP A 53 -1.42 -12.37 -4.00
N ASN A 54 -2.17 -12.98 -3.07
CA ASN A 54 -3.60 -13.14 -3.14
C ASN A 54 -4.30 -12.07 -2.28
N VAL A 55 -5.04 -11.17 -2.93
CA VAL A 55 -5.78 -10.10 -2.23
C VAL A 55 -6.72 -10.66 -1.16
N ASN A 56 -7.26 -11.87 -1.31
CA ASN A 56 -8.19 -12.44 -0.32
C ASN A 56 -7.49 -12.96 0.94
N GLU A 57 -6.16 -13.13 0.90
CA GLU A 57 -5.38 -13.61 2.04
C GLU A 57 -4.98 -12.48 3.00
N HIS A 58 -4.16 -12.87 3.99
CA HIS A 58 -3.59 -11.95 4.95
C HIS A 58 -2.57 -11.01 4.30
N ALA A 59 -2.59 -9.74 4.72
CA ALA A 59 -1.50 -8.85 4.38
C ALA A 59 -0.24 -9.30 5.14
N GLU A 60 0.89 -9.37 4.45
CA GLU A 60 2.20 -9.65 5.05
C GLU A 60 2.91 -8.36 5.43
N ARG A 61 2.79 -7.35 4.56
CA ARG A 61 3.45 -6.06 4.75
C ARG A 61 2.58 -4.93 4.22
N LEU A 62 2.70 -3.79 4.88
CA LEU A 62 2.10 -2.54 4.50
C LEU A 62 3.17 -1.44 4.53
N ASN A 63 3.24 -0.65 3.47
CA ASN A 63 4.09 0.53 3.41
C ASN A 63 3.22 1.75 3.16
N MET A 64 3.35 2.77 4.01
CA MET A 64 2.53 3.99 3.94
C MET A 64 3.38 5.15 3.45
N LEU A 65 2.89 5.83 2.42
CA LEU A 65 3.52 6.97 1.76
C LEU A 65 2.56 8.16 1.87
N GLU A 66 2.96 9.19 2.61
CA GLU A 66 2.10 10.34 2.85
C GLU A 66 2.22 11.37 1.73
N GLY A 67 1.17 11.55 0.94
CA GLY A 67 1.13 12.53 -0.14
C GLY A 67 1.83 12.08 -1.43
N LEU A 68 1.51 12.79 -2.51
CA LEU A 68 1.92 12.43 -3.86
C LEU A 68 3.43 12.58 -4.07
N HIS A 69 4.05 13.56 -3.42
CA HIS A 69 5.49 13.79 -3.50
C HIS A 69 6.28 12.57 -3.00
N ASN A 70 5.95 12.06 -1.82
CA ASN A 70 6.59 10.87 -1.25
C ASN A 70 6.33 9.61 -2.09
N LEU A 71 5.15 9.50 -2.72
CA LEU A 71 4.87 8.42 -3.66
C LEU A 71 5.81 8.50 -4.87
N ASN A 72 5.93 9.68 -5.48
CA ASN A 72 6.77 9.87 -6.66
C ASN A 72 8.25 9.62 -6.37
N GLU A 73 8.79 10.17 -5.28
CA GLU A 73 10.17 9.92 -4.87
C GLU A 73 10.42 8.44 -4.60
N TYR A 74 9.46 7.76 -3.96
CA TYR A 74 9.53 6.33 -3.72
C TYR A 74 9.60 5.54 -5.02
N LEU A 75 8.68 5.80 -5.96
CA LEU A 75 8.62 5.12 -7.25
C LEU A 75 9.86 5.41 -8.11
N GLU A 76 10.38 6.63 -8.09
CA GLU A 76 11.59 7.00 -8.82
C GLU A 76 12.82 6.27 -8.27
N ARG A 77 12.94 6.18 -6.95
CA ARG A 77 14.02 5.42 -6.31
C ARG A 77 13.94 3.93 -6.64
N GLU A 78 12.73 3.37 -6.61
CA GLU A 78 12.49 1.96 -6.95
C GLU A 78 12.78 1.67 -8.43
N PHE A 79 12.46 2.62 -9.31
CA PHE A 79 12.80 2.55 -10.73
C PHE A 79 14.32 2.52 -10.93
N LYS A 80 15.06 3.47 -10.34
CA LYS A 80 16.54 3.53 -10.40
C LYS A 80 17.25 2.35 -9.74
N ALA A 81 16.59 1.65 -8.82
CA ALA A 81 17.15 0.45 -8.20
C ALA A 81 16.97 -0.81 -9.07
N SER A 82 16.03 -0.78 -10.01
CA SER A 82 15.65 -1.92 -10.85
C SER A 82 16.26 -1.85 -12.25
N PHE A 83 16.80 -0.69 -12.65
CA PHE A 83 17.41 -0.40 -13.95
C PHE A 83 18.73 0.35 -13.75
#